data_AF-A0A519VTH9-F1
#
_entry.id   AF-A0A519VTH9-F1
#
_cell.length_a   1.000
_cell.length_b   1.000
_cell.length_c   1.000
_cell.angle_alpha   90.00
_cell.angle_beta   90.00
_cell.angle_gamma   90.00
#
_symmetry.space_group_name_H-M   'P 1'
#
loop_
_entity.id
_entity.type
_entity.pdbx_description
1 polymer ?
#
loop_
_entity_poly.entity_id
_entity_poly.type
_entity_poly.pdbx_seq_one_letter_code
_entity_poly.pdbx_strand_id
1 'polypeptide(L)'
;METTADKNITTVLQLSAFTQYFFPFGNFIFPAILWSLKKDQSKFVDFNGRQAINFQLSVLLYTLFLAMVAVPVIVYAVINGIEMNFVTPAKWDFNIQNMAGIVATTGILGLTFLGLKVTEFFLIIYASVKNSNGENFKYPLTINFIK
;
A
#
# COMPACT_ATOMS: atom_id res chain seq x y z
N MET A 1 8.11 -3.82 -31.62
CA MET A 1 6.75 -3.48 -31.14
C MET A 1 6.32 -4.60 -30.21
N GLU A 2 5.88 -4.28 -29.00
CA GLU A 2 5.44 -5.28 -28.03
C GLU A 2 4.20 -6.03 -28.53
N THR A 3 4.13 -7.32 -28.24
CA THR A 3 2.98 -8.15 -28.66
C THR A 3 1.73 -7.76 -27.87
N THR A 4 0.55 -7.96 -28.45
CA THR A 4 -0.72 -7.75 -27.72
C THR A 4 -0.80 -8.62 -26.46
N ALA A 5 -0.22 -9.83 -26.50
CA ALA A 5 -0.15 -10.70 -25.34
C ALA A 5 0.69 -10.10 -24.20
N ASP A 6 1.86 -9.55 -24.51
CA ASP A 6 2.74 -8.91 -23.51
C ASP A 6 2.10 -7.69 -22.87
N LYS A 7 1.43 -6.86 -23.68
CA LYS A 7 0.66 -5.69 -23.20
C LYS A 7 -0.46 -6.11 -22.26
N ASN A 8 -1.24 -7.13 -22.62
CA ASN A 8 -2.33 -7.63 -21.80
C ASN A 8 -1.83 -8.22 -20.49
N ILE A 9 -0.81 -9.08 -20.53
CA ILE A 9 -0.20 -9.68 -19.33
C ILE A 9 0.31 -8.60 -18.40
N THR A 10 1.02 -7.61 -18.93
CA THR A 10 1.60 -6.53 -18.11
C THR A 10 0.52 -5.63 -17.51
N THR A 11 -0.55 -5.34 -18.26
CA THR A 11 -1.70 -4.58 -17.75
C THR A 11 -2.40 -5.34 -16.63
N VAL A 12 -2.65 -6.65 -16.82
CA VAL A 12 -3.23 -7.51 -15.77
C VAL A 12 -2.31 -7.60 -14.56
N LEU A 13 -1.00 -7.68 -14.76
CA LEU A 13 -0.02 -7.68 -13.68
C LEU A 13 -0.15 -6.43 -12.81
N GLN A 14 -0.22 -5.24 -13.40
CA GLN A 14 -0.42 -4.00 -12.63
C GLN A 14 -1.75 -4.01 -11.89
N LEU A 15 -2.85 -4.33 -12.57
CA LEU A 15 -4.20 -4.35 -11.98
C LEU A 15 -4.36 -5.43 -10.90
N SER A 16 -3.58 -6.51 -10.97
CA SER A 16 -3.63 -7.58 -9.97
C SER A 16 -3.22 -7.09 -8.58
N ALA A 17 -2.53 -5.94 -8.46
CA ALA A 17 -2.26 -5.32 -7.18
C ALA A 17 -3.53 -4.85 -6.44
N PHE A 18 -4.67 -4.67 -7.13
CA PHE A 18 -5.95 -4.34 -6.48
C PHE A 18 -6.61 -5.53 -5.77
N THR A 19 -6.09 -6.75 -5.94
CA THR A 19 -6.52 -7.91 -5.14
C THR A 19 -6.32 -7.68 -3.64
N GLN A 20 -5.47 -6.72 -3.27
CA GLN A 20 -5.26 -6.27 -1.88
C GLN A 20 -6.53 -5.87 -1.14
N TYR A 21 -7.58 -5.44 -1.85
CA TYR A 21 -8.85 -5.06 -1.25
C TYR A 21 -9.71 -6.26 -0.84
N PHE A 22 -9.37 -7.46 -1.33
CA PHE A 22 -10.05 -8.71 -0.99
C PHE A 22 -9.18 -9.63 -0.14
N PHE A 23 -7.88 -9.64 -0.39
CA PHE A 23 -6.92 -10.51 0.28
C PHE A 23 -5.78 -9.69 0.90
N PRO A 24 -5.43 -9.92 2.18
CA PRO A 24 -4.26 -9.28 2.77
C PRO A 24 -3.01 -9.64 1.95
N PHE A 25 -2.11 -8.67 1.77
CA PHE A 25 -0.88 -8.82 0.97
C PHE A 25 -1.09 -9.13 -0.52
N GLY A 26 -2.34 -9.10 -1.02
CA GLY A 26 -2.63 -9.35 -2.43
C GLY A 26 -1.91 -8.37 -3.37
N ASN A 27 -1.60 -7.16 -2.89
CA ASN A 27 -0.95 -6.11 -3.66
C ASN A 27 0.40 -6.51 -4.24
N PHE A 28 1.18 -7.37 -3.57
CA PHE A 28 2.47 -7.83 -4.09
C PHE A 28 2.49 -9.32 -4.44
N ILE A 29 1.67 -10.16 -3.78
CA ILE A 29 1.65 -11.61 -4.03
C ILE A 29 1.19 -11.91 -5.46
N PHE A 30 0.06 -11.33 -5.90
CA PHE A 30 -0.49 -11.63 -7.22
C PHE A 30 0.39 -11.08 -8.36
N PRO A 31 0.91 -9.83 -8.30
CA PRO A 31 1.89 -9.36 -9.28
C PRO A 31 3.16 -10.23 -9.31
N ALA A 32 3.66 -10.68 -8.16
CA ALA A 32 4.85 -11.52 -8.08
C ALA A 32 4.64 -12.89 -8.74
N ILE A 33 3.48 -13.52 -8.52
CA ILE A 33 3.13 -14.79 -9.18
C ILE A 33 3.04 -14.58 -10.69
N LEU A 34 2.29 -13.57 -11.16
CA LEU A 34 2.13 -13.29 -12.59
C LEU A 34 3.46 -12.98 -13.27
N TRP A 35 4.31 -12.17 -12.65
CA TRP A 35 5.65 -11.88 -13.13
C TRP A 35 6.49 -13.16 -13.20
N SER A 36 6.55 -13.95 -12.14
CA SER A 36 7.37 -15.16 -12.11
C SER A 36 6.99 -16.18 -13.18
N LEU A 37 5.72 -16.25 -13.58
CA LEU A 37 5.25 -17.16 -14.64
C LEU A 37 5.58 -16.68 -16.06
N LYS A 38 5.83 -15.38 -16.25
CA LYS A 38 5.91 -14.74 -17.56
C LYS A 38 7.21 -13.97 -17.83
N LYS A 39 8.05 -13.75 -16.82
CA LYS A 39 9.29 -12.97 -16.90
C LYS A 39 10.27 -13.48 -17.97
N ASP A 40 10.34 -14.79 -18.20
CA ASP A 40 11.29 -15.38 -19.14
C ASP A 40 10.81 -15.29 -20.60
N GLN A 41 9.57 -14.84 -20.82
CA GLN A 41 8.93 -14.78 -22.15
C GLN A 41 9.17 -13.43 -22.86
N SER A 42 9.26 -12.34 -22.10
CA SER A 42 9.41 -10.99 -22.67
C SER A 42 10.16 -10.04 -21.73
N LYS A 43 11.14 -9.31 -22.29
CA LYS A 43 11.88 -8.26 -21.57
C LYS A 43 10.97 -7.12 -21.11
N PHE A 44 9.88 -6.86 -21.84
CA PHE A 44 8.89 -5.84 -21.48
C PHE A 44 8.07 -6.25 -20.24
N VAL A 45 7.61 -7.50 -20.22
CA VAL A 45 6.89 -8.07 -19.06
C VAL A 45 7.81 -8.11 -17.85
N ASP A 46 9.06 -8.51 -18.04
CA ASP A 46 10.06 -8.59 -16.98
C ASP A 46 10.38 -7.20 -16.38
N PHE A 47 10.60 -6.19 -17.22
CA PHE A 47 10.82 -4.82 -16.79
C PHE A 47 9.64 -4.27 -15.99
N ASN A 48 8.43 -4.28 -16.55
CA ASN A 48 7.27 -3.67 -15.92
C ASN A 48 6.77 -4.50 -14.71
N GLY A 49 6.99 -5.81 -14.73
CA GLY A 49 6.70 -6.70 -13.60
C GLY A 49 7.60 -6.43 -12.40
N ARG A 50 8.92 -6.31 -12.60
CA ARG A 50 9.84 -5.86 -11.53
C ARG A 50 9.45 -4.51 -10.97
N GLN A 51 9.10 -3.54 -11.84
CA GLN A 51 8.69 -2.21 -11.40
C GLN A 51 7.42 -2.25 -10.56
N ALA A 52 6.42 -3.05 -10.96
CA ALA A 52 5.19 -3.24 -10.18
C ALA A 52 5.50 -3.83 -8.80
N ILE A 53 6.26 -4.93 -8.75
CA ILE A 53 6.56 -5.63 -7.49
C ILE A 53 7.39 -4.73 -6.56
N ASN A 54 8.42 -4.07 -7.08
CA ASN A 54 9.24 -3.15 -6.30
C ASN A 54 8.41 -1.99 -5.73
N PHE A 55 7.50 -1.43 -6.51
CA PHE A 55 6.60 -0.38 -6.03
C PHE A 55 5.71 -0.90 -4.91
N GLN A 56 5.13 -2.09 -5.07
CA GLN A 56 4.23 -2.68 -4.07
C GLN A 56 4.95 -3.04 -2.77
N LEU A 57 6.18 -3.53 -2.86
CA LEU A 57 7.05 -3.72 -1.70
C LEU A 57 7.45 -2.39 -1.03
N SER A 58 7.64 -1.33 -1.82
CA SER A 58 7.94 0.01 -1.29
C SER A 58 6.75 0.56 -0.50
N VAL A 59 5.53 0.46 -1.05
CA VAL A 59 4.31 0.88 -0.36
C VAL A 59 4.06 0.05 0.91
N LEU A 60 4.33 -1.25 0.87
CA LEU A 60 4.29 -2.11 2.06
C LEU A 60 5.24 -1.60 3.14
N LEU A 61 6.49 -1.29 2.77
CA LEU A 61 7.49 -0.77 3.70
C LEU A 61 7.05 0.57 4.29
N TYR A 62 6.55 1.51 3.47
CA TYR A 62 6.04 2.80 3.94
C TYR A 62 4.86 2.63 4.90
N THR A 63 3.96 1.70 4.59
CA THR A 63 2.83 1.35 5.46
C THR A 63 3.31 0.77 6.79
N LEU A 64 4.34 -0.08 6.78
CA LEU A 64 4.91 -0.65 8.00
C LEU A 64 5.55 0.42 8.89
N PHE A 65 6.26 1.38 8.31
CA PHE A 65 6.80 2.52 9.06
C PHE A 65 5.68 3.37 9.68
N LEU A 66 4.62 3.66 8.94
CA LEU A 66 3.46 4.36 9.48
C LEU A 66 2.81 3.56 10.62
N ALA A 67 2.67 2.25 10.48
CA ALA A 67 2.12 1.38 11.52
C ALA A 67 3.00 1.36 12.78
N MET A 68 4.33 1.36 12.64
CA MET A 68 5.26 1.40 13.77
C MET A 68 5.09 2.66 14.63
N VAL A 69 4.69 3.78 14.03
CA VAL A 69 4.37 5.03 14.75
C VAL A 69 2.92 5.05 15.24
N ALA A 70 1.98 4.60 14.41
CA ALA A 70 0.56 4.64 14.73
C ALA A 70 0.18 3.70 15.88
N VAL A 71 0.76 2.50 15.94
CA VAL A 71 0.42 1.51 16.98
C VAL A 71 0.72 2.02 18.39
N PRO A 72 1.93 2.53 18.72
CA PRO A 72 2.20 3.12 20.03
C PRO A 72 1.27 4.29 20.38
N VAL A 73 0.97 5.16 19.40
CA VAL A 73 0.06 6.30 19.62
C VAL A 73 -1.35 5.83 19.96
N ILE A 74 -1.87 4.83 19.24
CA ILE A 74 -3.18 4.24 19.52
C ILE A 74 -3.18 3.52 20.87
N VAL A 75 -2.15 2.75 21.19
CA VAL A 75 -2.03 2.06 22.49
C VAL A 75 -2.02 3.08 23.64
N TYR A 76 -1.22 4.14 23.52
CA TYR A 76 -1.20 5.23 24.48
C TYR A 76 -2.58 5.91 24.61
N ALA A 77 -3.26 6.16 23.49
CA ALA A 77 -4.59 6.75 23.49
C ALA A 77 -5.62 5.87 24.23
N VAL A 78 -5.60 4.57 23.98
CA VAL A 78 -6.51 3.59 24.60
C VAL A 78 -6.26 3.48 26.10
N ILE A 79 -5.00 3.39 26.54
CA ILE A 79 -4.66 3.28 27.96
C ILE A 79 -5.12 4.52 28.75
N ASN A 80 -4.90 5.71 28.21
CA ASN A 80 -5.31 6.95 28.89
C ASN A 80 -6.82 7.21 28.82
N GLY A 81 -7.53 6.63 27.84
CA GLY A 81 -8.96 6.82 27.67
C GLY A 81 -9.84 5.85 28.47
N ILE A 82 -9.25 4.82 29.09
CA ILE A 82 -9.99 3.79 29.83
C ILE A 82 -9.66 3.90 31.32
N GLU A 83 -10.61 4.37 32.13
CA GLU A 83 -10.57 4.16 33.58
C GLU A 83 -10.96 2.70 33.89
N MET A 84 -9.96 1.85 34.15
CA MET A 84 -10.16 0.44 34.53
C MET A 84 -10.58 0.31 35.99
N ASN A 85 -11.83 0.67 36.29
CA ASN A 85 -12.43 0.41 37.60
C ASN A 85 -13.15 -0.96 37.58
N PHE A 86 -12.79 -1.88 38.48
CA PHE A 86 -13.39 -3.23 38.55
C PHE A 86 -14.80 -3.26 39.15
N VAL A 87 -15.25 -2.15 39.76
CA VAL A 87 -16.52 -2.03 40.49
C VAL A 87 -17.53 -1.17 39.73
N THR A 88 -17.06 -0.21 38.94
CA THR A 88 -17.91 0.66 38.11
C THR A 88 -17.80 0.25 36.64
N PRO A 89 -18.91 0.23 35.88
CA PRO A 89 -18.85 -0.04 34.45
C PRO A 89 -17.93 0.98 33.77
N ALA A 90 -17.10 0.51 32.84
CA ALA A 90 -16.13 1.34 32.12
C ALA A 90 -16.83 2.59 31.55
N LYS A 91 -16.46 3.76 32.07
CA LYS A 91 -16.99 5.05 31.61
C LYS A 91 -15.93 5.70 30.72
N TRP A 92 -16.30 5.94 29.46
CA TRP A 92 -15.44 6.65 28.51
C TRP A 92 -15.65 8.15 28.69
N ASP A 93 -14.72 8.83 29.36
CA ASP A 93 -14.76 10.28 29.52
C ASP A 93 -13.81 10.94 28.50
N PHE A 94 -14.38 11.59 27.48
CA PHE A 94 -13.62 12.25 26.42
C PHE A 94 -13.20 13.65 26.85
N ASN A 95 -12.10 13.77 27.57
CA ASN A 95 -11.53 15.06 27.93
C ASN A 95 -10.73 15.66 26.75
N ILE A 96 -11.37 16.56 25.99
CA ILE A 96 -10.80 17.21 24.78
C ILE A 96 -9.46 17.90 25.04
N GLN A 97 -9.25 18.47 26.23
CA GLN A 97 -8.04 19.25 26.54
C GLN A 97 -6.79 18.36 26.64
N ASN A 98 -6.93 17.15 27.17
CA ASN A 98 -5.83 16.19 27.26
C ASN A 98 -5.68 15.33 26.00
N MET A 99 -6.74 15.23 25.19
CA MET A 99 -6.76 14.40 23.98
C MET A 99 -6.38 15.17 22.71
N ALA A 100 -6.32 16.51 22.73
CA ALA A 100 -6.05 17.33 21.56
C ALA A 100 -4.77 16.92 20.79
N GLY A 101 -3.67 16.64 21.50
CA GLY A 101 -2.42 16.20 20.87
C GLY A 101 -2.51 14.82 20.22
N ILE A 102 -3.23 13.89 20.86
CA ILE A 102 -3.45 12.52 20.35
C ILE A 102 -4.35 12.56 19.11
N VAL A 103 -5.42 13.34 19.15
CA VAL A 103 -6.35 13.51 18.02
C VAL A 103 -5.64 14.14 16.84
N ALA A 104 -4.86 15.21 17.05
CA ALA A 104 -4.08 15.84 15.99
C ALA A 104 -3.06 14.86 15.37
N THR A 105 -2.30 14.16 16.20
CA THR A 105 -1.29 13.19 15.73
C THR A 105 -1.93 12.04 14.93
N THR A 106 -3.02 11.47 15.45
CA THR A 106 -3.75 10.38 14.79
C THR A 106 -4.37 10.86 13.47
N GLY A 107 -4.91 12.08 13.44
CA GLY A 107 -5.44 12.70 12.23
C GLY A 107 -4.37 12.89 11.15
N ILE A 108 -3.17 13.36 11.51
CA ILE A 108 -2.05 13.53 10.57
C ILE A 108 -1.59 12.16 10.03
N LEU A 109 -1.44 11.15 10.89
CA LEU A 109 -1.06 9.80 10.48
C LEU A 109 -2.11 9.18 9.54
N GLY A 110 -3.39 9.32 9.88
CA GLY A 110 -4.50 8.85 9.04
C GLY A 110 -4.55 9.53 7.68
N LEU A 111 -4.37 10.86 7.63
CA LEU A 111 -4.32 11.62 6.39
C LEU A 111 -3.12 11.22 5.53
N THR A 112 -1.97 11.01 6.14
CA THR A 112 -0.74 10.56 5.46
C THR A 112 -0.92 9.16 4.86
N PHE A 113 -1.50 8.23 5.63
CA PHE A 113 -1.83 6.89 5.15
C PHE A 113 -2.82 6.91 3.98
N LEU A 114 -3.87 7.72 4.09
CA LEU A 114 -4.86 7.89 3.02
C LEU A 114 -4.21 8.47 1.75
N GLY A 115 -3.37 9.51 1.89
CA GLY A 115 -2.64 10.10 0.77
C GLY A 115 -1.73 9.09 0.05
N LEU A 116 -1.05 8.23 0.81
CA LEU A 116 -0.24 7.13 0.27
C LEU A 116 -1.11 6.14 -0.54
N LYS A 117 -2.25 5.70 0.00
CA LYS A 117 -3.17 4.76 -0.68
C LYS A 117 -3.85 5.34 -1.90
N VAL A 118 -4.23 6.62 -1.87
CA VAL A 118 -4.76 7.32 -3.04
C VAL A 118 -3.70 7.40 -4.14
N THR A 119 -2.47 7.77 -3.79
CA THR A 119 -1.36 7.85 -4.74
C THR A 119 -1.03 6.47 -5.33
N GLU A 120 -0.99 5.43 -4.51
CA GLU A 120 -0.84 4.03 -4.96
C GLU A 120 -1.91 3.66 -5.99
N PHE A 121 -3.17 3.94 -5.69
CA PHE A 121 -4.29 3.64 -6.58
C PHE A 121 -4.13 4.28 -7.96
N PHE A 122 -3.87 5.59 -8.00
CA PHE A 122 -3.71 6.31 -9.27
C PHE A 122 -2.48 5.84 -10.06
N LEU A 123 -1.36 5.55 -9.38
CA LEU A 123 -0.15 5.07 -10.05
C LEU A 123 -0.35 3.68 -10.68
N ILE A 124 -1.08 2.77 -10.03
CA ILE A 124 -1.42 1.47 -10.61
C ILE A 124 -2.25 1.64 -11.89
N ILE A 125 -3.26 2.50 -11.87
CA ILE A 125 -4.08 2.78 -13.06
C ILE A 125 -3.23 3.40 -14.16
N TYR A 126 -2.41 4.40 -13.85
CA TYR A 126 -1.56 5.07 -14.83
C TYR A 126 -0.54 4.10 -15.45
N ALA A 127 0.09 3.25 -14.65
CA ALA A 127 0.98 2.20 -15.12
C ALA A 127 0.26 1.21 -16.04
N SER A 128 -0.97 0.81 -15.68
CA SER A 128 -1.80 -0.10 -16.47
C SER A 128 -2.11 0.48 -17.84
N VAL A 129 -2.53 1.76 -17.89
CA VAL A 129 -2.80 2.48 -19.15
C VAL A 129 -1.53 2.58 -19.99
N LYS A 130 -0.40 2.97 -19.39
CA LYS A 130 0.86 3.09 -20.11
C LYS A 130 1.34 1.75 -20.69
N ASN A 131 1.22 0.67 -19.92
CA ASN A 131 1.58 -0.67 -20.38
C ASN A 131 0.64 -1.19 -21.48
N SER A 132 -0.63 -0.79 -21.46
CA SER A 132 -1.58 -1.11 -22.54
C SER A 132 -1.19 -0.47 -23.89
N ASN A 133 -0.51 0.69 -23.86
CA ASN A 133 0.08 1.31 -25.05
C ASN A 133 1.37 0.60 -25.50
N GLY A 134 1.97 -0.25 -24.65
CA GLY A 134 3.27 -0.88 -24.88
C GLY A 134 4.45 -0.01 -24.45
N GLU A 135 4.21 0.97 -23.59
CA GLU A 135 5.26 1.83 -23.06
C GLU A 135 5.71 1.35 -21.68
N ASN A 136 7.01 1.43 -21.41
CA ASN A 136 7.56 1.12 -20.11
C ASN A 136 7.16 2.17 -19.06
N PHE A 137 6.72 1.72 -17.90
CA PHE A 137 6.43 2.59 -16.77
C PHE A 137 7.37 2.35 -15.60
N LYS A 138 7.94 3.44 -15.07
CA LYS A 138 8.75 3.45 -13.86
C LYS A 138 7.96 4.16 -12.78
N TYR A 139 7.64 3.43 -11.71
CA TYR A 139 6.91 3.99 -10.59
C TYR A 139 7.77 5.04 -9.86
N PRO A 140 7.22 6.21 -9.52
CA PRO A 140 7.89 7.14 -8.61
C PRO A 140 7.94 6.54 -7.20
N LEU A 141 8.83 7.06 -6.35
CA LEU A 141 8.95 6.65 -4.94
C LEU A 141 9.12 5.12 -4.76
N THR A 142 9.81 4.48 -5.70
CA THR A 142 10.05 3.03 -5.68
C THR A 142 11.47 2.72 -5.26
N ILE A 143 11.60 1.83 -4.30
CA ILE A 143 12.85 1.20 -3.86
C ILE A 143 13.03 -0.09 -4.67
N ASN A 144 14.19 -0.26 -5.30
CA ASN A 144 14.48 -1.44 -6.12
C ASN A 144 14.94 -2.61 -5.25
N PHE A 145 14.03 -3.51 -4.90
CA PHE A 145 14.34 -4.76 -4.19
C PHE A 145 14.83 -5.84 -5.15
N ILE A 146 14.18 -5.94 -6.30
CA ILE A 146 14.51 -6.87 -7.38
C ILE A 146 15.25 -6.09 -8.47
N LYS A 147 16.45 -6.56 -8.81
CA LYS A 147 17.30 -5.99 -9.88
C LYS A 147 16.95 -6.55 -11.25
#